data_AF-A3HT75-F1
#
_entry.id   AF-A3HT75-F1
#
_cell.length_a   1.000
_cell.length_b   1.000
_cell.length_c   1.000
_cell.angle_alpha   90.00
_cell.angle_beta   90.00
_cell.angle_gamma   90.00
#
_symmetry.space_group_name_H-M   'P 1'
#
loop_
_entity.id
_entity.type
_entity.pdbx_description
1 polymer ?
#
loop_
_entity_poly.entity_id
_entity_poly.type
_entity_poly.pdbx_seq_one_letter_code
_entity_poly.pdbx_strand_id
1 'polypeptide(L)'
;MGVLKKKGFTEVLMLISNFLEVEKKIVILNDEHQLIGTLDEFKAFSKGLKVDFPELRKIIYEFEEEINQPITSIDVYNYFRKLTNGFKVEEVKITLREMYVFKDMVLEERLLELARNEYLKNNWTIPTYTKTGKLGTNEFEDVRQMIAKVFPFHGSLFYEAIGLLKHKLKEENENKSTGNHQITTSRQFISDPKKYTAKHYVLAYLFECNASGVRFPRGIKSKLESEGNQRMGAGKGNRFYKAFNEITSFDLNVESNLKIIGGDHWREAIIQLSKDPETVEEYLQSKGL
;
A
#
# COMPACT_ATOMS: atom_id res chain seq x y z
N MET A 1 -10.36 13.57 17.85
CA MET A 1 -10.88 14.23 16.63
C MET A 1 -9.67 14.70 15.83
N GLY A 2 -9.40 14.01 14.72
CA GLY A 2 -8.06 13.77 14.20
C GLY A 2 -7.32 14.96 13.59
N VAL A 3 -5.99 14.81 13.60
CA VAL A 3 -4.93 15.69 13.08
C VAL A 3 -5.25 16.32 11.71
N LEU A 4 -5.98 15.60 10.86
CA LEU A 4 -6.29 16.01 9.48
C LEU A 4 -7.45 17.03 9.37
N LYS A 5 -8.24 17.26 10.43
CA LYS A 5 -9.52 18.00 10.33
C LYS A 5 -9.37 19.48 9.94
N LYS A 6 -8.20 20.08 10.20
CA LYS A 6 -7.88 21.49 9.92
C LYS A 6 -7.02 21.68 8.68
N LYS A 7 -6.58 20.60 8.03
CA LYS A 7 -5.59 20.65 6.94
C LYS A 7 -6.27 20.70 5.57
N GLY A 8 -5.67 21.49 4.66
CA GLY A 8 -6.03 21.54 3.25
C GLY A 8 -5.77 20.20 2.55
N PHE A 9 -6.35 20.02 1.36
CA PHE A 9 -6.25 18.73 0.66
C PHE A 9 -4.80 18.36 0.33
N THR A 10 -4.04 19.29 -0.24
CA THR A 10 -2.61 19.10 -0.55
C THR A 10 -1.78 18.78 0.69
N GLU A 11 -2.04 19.45 1.82
CA GLU A 11 -1.34 19.19 3.09
C GLU A 11 -1.59 17.77 3.59
N VAL A 12 -2.84 17.30 3.47
CA VAL A 12 -3.16 15.91 3.80
C VAL A 12 -2.45 14.94 2.86
N LEU A 13 -2.38 15.23 1.55
CA LEU A 13 -1.64 14.38 0.61
C LEU A 13 -0.15 14.31 0.93
N MET A 14 0.48 15.44 1.27
CA MET A 14 1.89 15.48 1.69
C MET A 14 2.13 14.66 2.95
N LEU A 15 1.23 14.74 3.92
CA LEU A 15 1.35 13.98 5.16
C LEU A 15 1.18 12.47 4.95
N ILE A 16 0.09 12.04 4.30
CA ILE A 16 -0.18 10.59 4.14
C ILE A 16 0.77 9.93 3.12
N SER A 17 1.49 10.72 2.32
CA SER A 17 2.52 10.19 1.42
C SER A 17 3.90 10.09 2.08
N ASN A 18 4.02 10.52 3.33
CA ASN A 18 5.30 10.77 4.01
C ASN A 18 6.19 11.75 3.22
N PHE A 19 5.60 12.61 2.40
CA PHE A 19 6.34 13.58 1.58
C PHE A 19 7.19 14.49 2.45
N LEU A 20 6.66 14.99 3.56
CA LEU A 20 7.40 15.83 4.51
C LEU A 20 8.55 15.09 5.21
N GLU A 21 8.40 13.79 5.45
CA GLU A 21 9.49 12.97 5.96
C GLU A 21 10.58 12.78 4.90
N VAL A 22 10.21 12.61 3.63
CA VAL A 22 11.16 12.55 2.52
C VAL A 22 11.81 13.92 2.28
N GLU A 23 11.06 15.00 2.48
CA GLU A 23 11.52 16.39 2.48
C GLU A 23 12.15 16.85 3.79
N LYS A 24 12.42 15.96 4.76
CA LYS A 24 13.39 16.20 5.87
C LYS A 24 14.75 16.71 5.36
N LYS A 25 14.96 16.73 4.05
CA LYS A 25 16.14 17.23 3.37
C LYS A 25 16.14 18.71 3.00
N ILE A 26 15.02 19.47 3.09
CA ILE A 26 15.05 20.90 2.71
C ILE A 26 14.19 21.78 3.64
N VAL A 27 14.83 22.52 4.53
CA VAL A 27 14.30 23.70 5.20
C VAL A 27 14.60 24.90 4.31
N ILE A 28 13.57 25.64 3.86
CA ILE A 28 13.71 26.90 3.14
C ILE A 28 13.25 28.03 4.07
N LEU A 29 14.14 28.96 4.39
CA LEU A 29 13.81 30.25 4.99
C LEU A 29 13.87 31.29 3.86
N ASN A 30 12.94 32.24 3.72
CA ASN A 30 13.10 33.52 2.96
C ASN A 30 12.29 34.64 3.66
N ASP A 31 12.68 35.94 3.58
CA ASP A 31 12.35 36.91 2.52
C ASP A 31 13.43 37.30 1.46
N GLU A 32 14.74 37.14 1.66
CA GLU A 32 15.71 36.80 0.56
C GLU A 32 16.68 35.69 1.02
N HIS A 33 16.37 35.12 2.19
CA HIS A 33 17.09 34.08 2.88
C HIS A 33 17.13 32.83 1.98
N GLN A 34 18.30 32.22 1.86
CA GLN A 34 18.43 30.88 1.30
C GLN A 34 19.24 30.08 2.31
N LEU A 35 18.56 29.18 3.00
CA LEU A 35 19.17 27.93 3.39
C LEU A 35 18.41 26.85 2.63
N ILE A 36 19.14 25.95 1.97
CA ILE A 36 18.62 24.74 1.33
C ILE A 36 19.39 23.63 2.03
N GLY A 37 18.82 23.06 3.08
CA GLY A 37 19.50 22.05 3.87
C GLY A 37 18.54 21.17 4.66
N THR A 38 19.01 20.01 5.07
CA THR A 38 18.19 19.03 5.79
C THR A 38 17.84 19.51 7.22
N LEU A 39 16.78 18.96 7.81
CA LEU A 39 16.45 19.19 9.22
C LEU A 39 17.64 18.84 10.14
N ASP A 40 18.43 17.82 9.77
CA ASP A 40 19.64 17.45 10.50
C ASP A 40 20.77 18.46 10.33
N GLU A 41 20.95 19.02 9.13
CA GLU A 41 21.88 20.13 8.87
C GLU A 41 21.46 21.38 9.64
N PHE A 42 20.15 21.64 9.72
CA PHE A 42 19.60 22.76 10.46
C PHE A 42 19.76 22.60 11.98
N LYS A 43 19.59 21.38 12.51
CA LYS A 43 19.93 21.03 13.90
C LYS A 43 21.43 21.13 14.17
N ALA A 44 22.27 20.72 13.22
CA ALA A 44 23.72 20.83 13.37
C ALA A 44 24.14 22.30 13.38
N PHE A 45 23.55 23.12 12.51
CA PHE A 45 23.73 24.55 12.47
C PHE A 45 23.30 25.23 13.78
N SER A 46 22.10 24.94 14.28
CA SER A 46 21.59 25.55 15.53
C SER A 46 22.45 25.21 16.74
N LYS A 47 23.01 23.99 16.81
CA LYS A 47 23.98 23.59 17.84
C LYS A 47 25.33 24.32 17.73
N GLY A 48 25.70 24.76 16.52
CA GLY A 48 26.95 25.47 16.26
C GLY A 48 26.89 26.98 16.54
N LEU A 49 25.70 27.53 16.78
CA LEU A 49 25.53 28.95 17.09
C LEU A 49 26.01 29.24 18.53
N LYS A 50 26.84 30.27 18.68
CA LYS A 50 27.34 30.73 19.99
C LYS A 50 26.27 31.48 20.81
N VAL A 51 25.17 31.85 20.16
CA VAL A 51 24.04 32.60 20.72
C VAL A 51 22.80 31.73 20.60
N ASP A 52 22.00 31.68 21.66
CA ASP A 52 20.75 30.95 21.65
C ASP A 52 19.67 31.73 20.88
N PHE A 53 18.97 31.03 19.99
CA PHE A 53 17.84 31.57 19.22
C PHE A 53 16.58 30.76 19.56
N PRO A 54 15.81 31.16 20.59
CA PRO A 54 14.61 30.46 21.01
C PRO A 54 13.59 30.26 19.88
N GLU A 55 13.46 31.24 18.98
CA GLU A 55 12.56 31.20 17.83
C GLU A 55 12.96 30.09 16.85
N LEU A 56 14.26 29.89 16.64
CA LEU A 56 14.80 28.83 15.78
C LEU A 56 14.48 27.45 16.34
N ARG A 57 14.65 27.27 17.66
CA ARG A 57 14.31 26.01 18.35
C ARG A 57 12.81 25.72 18.27
N LYS A 58 11.99 26.76 18.42
CA LYS A 58 10.54 26.65 18.28
C LYS A 58 10.14 26.17 16.88
N ILE A 59 10.74 26.75 15.83
CA ILE A 59 10.50 26.32 14.44
C ILE A 59 10.91 24.86 14.23
N ILE A 60 12.08 24.45 14.73
CA ILE A 60 12.55 23.05 14.65
C ILE A 60 11.55 22.11 15.34
N TYR A 61 11.11 22.47 16.54
CA TYR A 61 10.17 21.68 17.32
C TYR A 61 8.82 21.55 16.62
N GLU A 62 8.27 22.65 16.10
CA GLU A 62 7.00 22.65 15.36
C GLU A 62 7.09 21.76 14.10
N PHE A 63 8.21 21.82 13.38
CA PHE A 63 8.44 20.99 12.21
C PHE A 63 8.57 19.49 12.57
N GLU A 64 9.26 19.17 13.67
CA GLU A 64 9.35 17.80 14.18
C GLU A 64 8.01 17.25 14.65
N GLU A 65 7.20 18.06 15.33
CA GLU A 65 5.85 17.65 15.71
C GLU A 65 4.99 17.39 14.48
N GLU A 66 5.08 18.22 13.44
CA GLU A 66 4.30 18.01 12.21
C GLU A 66 4.68 16.73 11.47
N ILE A 67 5.97 16.44 11.36
CA ILE A 67 6.47 15.21 10.73
C ILE A 67 6.09 13.97 11.54
N ASN A 68 6.27 14.02 12.85
CA ASN A 68 6.10 12.85 13.72
C ASN A 68 4.66 12.65 14.18
N GLN A 69 3.71 13.43 13.64
CA GLN A 69 2.29 13.25 13.94
C GLN A 69 1.83 11.86 13.46
N PRO A 70 1.40 10.97 14.36
CA PRO A 70 0.92 9.66 13.97
C PRO A 70 -0.40 9.82 13.24
N ILE A 71 -0.40 9.49 11.94
CA ILE A 71 -1.61 9.46 11.12
C ILE A 71 -2.00 8.00 10.95
N THR A 72 -3.23 7.69 11.34
CA THR A 72 -3.76 6.33 11.25
C THR A 72 -4.66 6.18 10.03
N SER A 73 -4.86 4.94 9.54
CA SER A 73 -5.80 4.67 8.45
C SER A 73 -7.25 5.10 8.79
N ILE A 74 -7.63 5.14 10.08
CA ILE A 74 -8.94 5.65 10.51
C ILE A 74 -9.04 7.19 10.40
N ASP A 75 -7.95 7.93 10.63
CA ASP A 75 -7.91 9.38 10.37
C ASP A 75 -8.08 9.68 8.89
N VAL A 76 -7.35 8.93 8.05
CA VAL A 76 -7.42 9.00 6.59
C VAL A 76 -8.85 8.72 6.12
N TYR A 77 -9.45 7.62 6.59
CA TYR A 77 -10.83 7.27 6.25
C TYR A 77 -11.82 8.39 6.59
N ASN A 78 -11.75 8.92 7.82
CA ASN A 78 -12.66 9.97 8.28
C ASN A 78 -12.50 11.27 7.48
N TYR A 79 -11.26 11.62 7.13
CA TYR A 79 -10.97 12.77 6.29
C TYR A 79 -11.60 12.61 4.90
N PHE A 80 -11.30 11.50 4.21
CA PHE A 80 -11.84 11.25 2.87
C PHE A 80 -13.35 11.09 2.87
N ARG A 81 -13.95 10.47 3.89
CA ARG A 81 -15.40 10.42 4.06
C ARG A 81 -16.02 11.81 4.13
N LYS A 82 -15.40 12.73 4.87
CA LYS A 82 -15.88 14.13 4.96
C LYS A 82 -15.68 14.87 3.63
N LEU A 83 -14.48 14.77 3.05
CA LEU A 83 -14.12 15.46 1.79
C LEU A 83 -15.03 15.05 0.63
N THR A 84 -15.33 13.75 0.54
CA THR A 84 -16.15 13.17 -0.53
C THR A 84 -17.65 13.15 -0.22
N ASN A 85 -18.07 13.90 0.81
CA ASN A 85 -19.47 14.01 1.23
C ASN A 85 -20.15 12.64 1.44
N GLY A 86 -19.47 11.76 2.18
CA GLY A 86 -19.92 10.39 2.43
C GLY A 86 -19.60 9.41 1.31
N PHE A 87 -18.56 9.67 0.51
CA PHE A 87 -18.14 8.87 -0.65
C PHE A 87 -19.10 8.90 -1.84
N LYS A 88 -19.68 10.07 -2.15
CA LYS A 88 -20.43 10.26 -3.39
C LYS A 88 -19.53 10.08 -4.61
N VAL A 89 -20.00 9.33 -5.62
CA VAL A 89 -19.20 9.00 -6.84
C VAL A 89 -18.39 10.16 -7.39
N GLU A 90 -19.04 11.30 -7.66
CA GLU A 90 -18.39 12.39 -8.40
C GLU A 90 -17.29 13.04 -7.56
N GLU A 91 -17.54 13.24 -6.27
CA GLU A 91 -16.57 13.75 -5.33
C GLU A 91 -15.40 12.77 -5.13
N VAL A 92 -15.66 11.46 -5.13
CA VAL A 92 -14.61 10.42 -5.09
C VAL A 92 -13.78 10.42 -6.38
N LYS A 93 -14.39 10.55 -7.56
CA LYS A 93 -13.67 10.65 -8.84
C LYS A 93 -12.78 11.88 -8.91
N ILE A 94 -13.30 13.04 -8.50
CA ILE A 94 -12.55 14.29 -8.42
C ILE A 94 -11.36 14.10 -7.50
N THR A 95 -11.61 13.60 -6.29
CA THR A 95 -10.56 13.36 -5.29
C THR A 95 -9.48 12.41 -5.81
N LEU A 96 -9.86 11.29 -6.43
CA LEU A 96 -8.90 10.35 -7.03
C LEU A 96 -8.07 10.98 -8.15
N ARG A 97 -8.70 11.78 -9.02
CA ARG A 97 -7.99 12.49 -10.08
C ARG A 97 -6.93 13.42 -9.50
N GLU A 98 -7.30 14.23 -8.52
CA GLU A 98 -6.37 15.14 -7.85
C GLU A 98 -5.23 14.38 -7.14
N MET A 99 -5.52 13.24 -6.51
CA MET A 99 -4.48 12.38 -5.94
C MET A 99 -3.52 11.85 -7.00
N TYR A 100 -4.00 11.43 -8.17
CA TYR A 100 -3.09 11.00 -9.26
C TYR A 100 -2.25 12.13 -9.81
N VAL A 101 -2.83 13.33 -9.96
CA VAL A 101 -2.07 14.53 -10.35
C VAL A 101 -0.96 14.81 -9.34
N PHE A 102 -1.27 14.82 -8.05
CA PHE A 102 -0.26 14.98 -7.00
C PHE A 102 0.80 13.86 -7.05
N LYS A 103 0.38 12.61 -7.23
CA LYS A 103 1.29 11.46 -7.31
C LYS A 103 2.30 11.65 -8.45
N ASP A 104 1.81 11.90 -9.66
CA ASP A 104 2.62 11.86 -10.86
C ASP A 104 3.45 13.15 -11.03
N MET A 105 2.90 14.32 -10.63
CA MET A 105 3.56 15.63 -10.83
C MET A 105 4.36 16.13 -9.62
N VAL A 106 4.09 15.64 -8.41
CA VAL A 106 4.75 16.14 -7.20
C VAL A 106 5.52 15.03 -6.52
N LEU A 107 4.83 13.95 -6.15
CA LEU A 107 5.44 12.90 -5.34
C LEU A 107 6.51 12.11 -6.11
N GLU A 108 6.18 11.53 -7.26
CA GLU A 108 7.11 10.67 -8.01
C GLU A 108 8.29 11.44 -8.59
N GLU A 109 8.07 12.65 -9.10
CA GLU A 109 9.14 13.53 -9.61
C GLU A 109 10.15 13.85 -8.51
N ARG A 110 9.64 14.25 -7.33
CA ARG A 110 10.49 14.60 -6.19
C ARG A 110 11.24 13.39 -5.63
N LEU A 111 10.56 12.25 -5.50
CA LEU A 111 11.19 11.01 -5.04
C LEU A 111 12.30 10.55 -5.99
N LEU A 112 12.09 10.68 -7.30
CA LEU A 112 13.10 10.35 -8.30
C LEU A 112 14.33 11.28 -8.18
N GLU A 113 14.12 12.59 -8.06
CA GLU A 113 15.21 13.55 -7.86
C GLU A 113 16.06 13.19 -6.62
N LEU A 114 15.40 13.00 -5.48
CA LEU A 114 16.08 12.66 -4.23
C LEU A 114 16.75 11.29 -4.30
N ALA A 115 16.13 10.31 -4.95
CA ALA A 115 16.74 9.00 -5.14
C ALA A 115 17.98 9.08 -6.03
N ARG A 116 17.95 9.83 -7.13
CA ARG A 116 19.12 10.07 -7.98
C ARG A 116 20.27 10.71 -7.20
N ASN A 117 19.97 11.71 -6.38
CA ASN A 117 20.97 12.37 -5.53
C ASN A 117 21.63 11.39 -4.55
N GLU A 118 20.85 10.49 -3.93
CA GLU A 118 21.41 9.45 -3.06
C GLU A 118 22.26 8.43 -3.83
N TYR A 119 21.84 8.03 -5.03
CA TYR A 119 22.65 7.14 -5.87
C TYR A 119 24.00 7.76 -6.24
N LEU A 120 24.00 9.04 -6.63
CA LEU A 120 25.22 9.79 -6.95
C LEU A 120 26.11 9.94 -5.72
N LYS A 121 25.56 10.39 -4.59
CA LYS A 121 26.29 10.59 -3.33
C LYS A 121 26.97 9.31 -2.84
N ASN A 122 26.32 8.16 -3.03
CA ASN A 122 26.81 6.87 -2.54
C ASN A 122 27.50 6.01 -3.61
N ASN A 123 27.73 6.54 -4.83
CA ASN A 123 28.28 5.79 -5.96
C ASN A 123 27.54 4.47 -6.25
N TRP A 124 26.21 4.45 -6.14
CA TRP A 124 25.41 3.28 -6.47
C TRP A 124 25.16 3.20 -7.98
N THR A 125 25.23 1.99 -8.53
CA THR A 125 24.85 1.73 -9.93
C THR A 125 23.36 1.98 -10.12
N ILE A 126 23.00 2.85 -11.07
CA ILE A 126 21.61 3.11 -11.44
C ILE A 126 21.02 1.82 -12.05
N PRO A 127 19.92 1.27 -11.49
CA PRO A 127 19.28 0.09 -12.05
C PRO A 127 18.64 0.44 -13.39
N THR A 128 18.76 -0.46 -14.35
CA THR A 128 18.16 -0.32 -15.68
C THR A 128 17.35 -1.56 -16.03
N TYR A 129 16.40 -1.40 -16.95
CA TYR A 129 15.69 -2.51 -17.58
C TYR A 129 15.66 -2.31 -19.09
N THR A 130 15.63 -3.41 -19.83
CA THR A 130 15.53 -3.38 -21.28
C THR A 130 14.11 -3.61 -21.74
N LYS A 131 13.68 -2.87 -22.76
CA LYS A 131 12.39 -3.08 -23.42
C LYS A 131 12.64 -3.26 -24.91
N THR A 132 12.31 -4.46 -25.40
CA THR A 132 12.35 -4.76 -26.83
C THR A 132 11.04 -4.34 -27.48
N GLY A 133 11.13 -3.43 -28.43
CA GLY A 133 10.03 -2.99 -29.28
C GLY A 133 10.27 -3.30 -30.75
N LYS A 134 9.35 -2.85 -31.61
CA LYS A 134 9.47 -3.00 -33.07
C LYS A 134 10.72 -2.33 -33.66
N LEU A 135 11.29 -1.35 -32.96
CA LEU A 135 12.44 -0.55 -33.38
C LEU A 135 13.77 -1.00 -32.75
N GLY A 136 13.78 -2.11 -31.99
CA GLY A 136 14.96 -2.63 -31.32
C GLY A 136 14.83 -2.70 -29.80
N THR A 137 15.95 -2.98 -29.14
CA THR A 137 16.06 -3.04 -27.67
C THR A 137 16.60 -1.72 -27.16
N ASN A 138 15.81 -1.04 -26.33
CA ASN A 138 16.24 0.17 -25.64
C ASN A 138 16.40 -0.12 -24.15
N GLU A 139 17.37 0.52 -23.52
CA GLU A 139 17.63 0.47 -22.08
C GLU A 139 17.05 1.71 -21.40
N PHE A 140 16.37 1.51 -20.28
CA PHE A 140 15.70 2.56 -19.51
C PHE A 140 16.09 2.45 -18.05
N GLU A 141 16.17 3.59 -17.35
CA GLU A 141 16.33 3.60 -15.90
C GLU A 141 15.12 2.97 -15.21
N ASP A 142 15.36 2.08 -14.25
CA ASP A 142 14.31 1.54 -13.38
C ASP A 142 14.06 2.49 -12.20
N VAL A 143 13.34 3.56 -12.49
CA VAL A 143 12.93 4.58 -11.51
C VAL A 143 12.26 3.96 -10.28
N ARG A 144 11.46 2.90 -10.47
CA ARG A 144 10.77 2.24 -9.36
C ARG A 144 11.75 1.54 -8.44
N GLN A 145 12.74 0.83 -8.98
CA GLN A 145 13.78 0.21 -8.16
C GLN A 145 14.64 1.25 -7.44
N MET A 146 14.95 2.38 -8.10
CA MET A 146 15.68 3.48 -7.46
C MET A 146 14.94 4.01 -6.23
N ILE A 147 13.68 4.39 -6.42
CA ILE A 147 12.85 4.92 -5.34
C ILE A 147 12.65 3.87 -4.24
N ALA A 148 12.38 2.62 -4.59
CA ALA A 148 12.17 1.55 -3.60
C ALA A 148 13.43 1.27 -2.75
N LYS A 149 14.63 1.43 -3.32
CA LYS A 149 15.89 1.28 -2.58
C LYS A 149 16.07 2.39 -1.55
N VAL A 150 15.76 3.63 -1.91
CA VAL A 150 15.98 4.80 -1.05
C VAL A 150 14.83 4.99 -0.06
N PHE A 151 13.61 4.66 -0.47
CA PHE A 151 12.38 4.90 0.28
C PHE A 151 11.47 3.66 0.24
N PRO A 152 11.82 2.54 0.91
CA PRO A 152 11.09 1.27 0.80
C PRO A 152 9.63 1.30 1.28
N PHE A 153 9.23 2.32 2.04
CA PHE A 153 7.89 2.44 2.63
C PHE A 153 7.20 3.78 2.32
N HIS A 154 7.68 4.56 1.34
CA HIS A 154 7.04 5.83 0.98
C HIS A 154 5.61 5.60 0.50
N GLY A 155 4.72 6.53 0.83
CA GLY A 155 3.38 6.55 0.27
C GLY A 155 2.43 5.44 0.73
N SER A 156 2.75 4.63 1.75
CA SER A 156 1.89 3.51 2.17
C SER A 156 0.44 3.96 2.44
N LEU A 157 0.25 4.92 3.34
CA LEU A 157 -1.06 5.48 3.66
C LEU A 157 -1.71 6.21 2.47
N PHE A 158 -0.91 6.84 1.60
CA PHE A 158 -1.37 7.46 0.37
C PHE A 158 -1.96 6.44 -0.62
N TYR A 159 -1.28 5.31 -0.82
CA TYR A 159 -1.77 4.23 -1.68
C TYR A 159 -2.93 3.47 -1.06
N GLU A 160 -2.97 3.32 0.27
CA GLU A 160 -4.15 2.84 1.00
C GLU A 160 -5.37 3.74 0.75
N ALA A 161 -5.19 5.07 0.82
CA ALA A 161 -6.25 6.03 0.53
C ALA A 161 -6.77 5.93 -0.91
N ILE A 162 -5.87 5.78 -1.90
CA ILE A 162 -6.28 5.51 -3.29
C ILE A 162 -7.09 4.21 -3.37
N GLY A 163 -6.65 3.16 -2.67
CA GLY A 163 -7.34 1.87 -2.60
C GLY A 163 -8.76 2.00 -2.02
N LEU A 164 -8.89 2.73 -0.91
CA LEU A 164 -10.17 3.04 -0.27
C LEU A 164 -11.14 3.73 -1.25
N LEU A 165 -10.69 4.79 -1.92
CA LEU A 165 -11.54 5.55 -2.83
C LEU A 165 -11.96 4.72 -4.05
N LYS A 166 -11.06 3.91 -4.61
CA LYS A 166 -11.39 2.97 -5.69
C LYS A 166 -12.44 1.95 -5.27
N HIS A 167 -12.31 1.42 -4.05
CA HIS A 167 -13.27 0.48 -3.51
C HIS A 167 -14.66 1.11 -3.41
N LYS A 168 -14.74 2.36 -2.93
CA LYS A 168 -16.01 3.09 -2.82
C LYS A 168 -16.67 3.41 -4.16
N LEU A 169 -15.89 3.72 -5.19
CA LEU A 169 -16.45 3.83 -6.55
C LEU A 169 -17.04 2.51 -7.06
N LYS A 170 -16.40 1.39 -6.72
CA LYS A 170 -16.87 0.06 -7.15
C LYS A 170 -18.19 -0.30 -6.45
N GLU A 171 -18.28 -0.12 -5.13
CA GLU A 171 -19.51 -0.35 -4.35
C GLU A 171 -20.73 0.42 -4.89
N GLU A 172 -20.57 1.71 -5.25
CA GLU A 172 -21.73 2.51 -5.71
C GLU A 172 -22.17 2.14 -7.14
N ASN A 173 -21.25 1.72 -7.99
CA ASN A 173 -21.58 1.23 -9.33
C ASN A 173 -22.31 -0.12 -9.26
N GLU A 174 -21.93 -0.99 -8.33
CA GLU A 174 -22.62 -2.26 -8.08
C GLU A 174 -24.04 -2.03 -7.52
N ASN A 175 -24.21 -1.08 -6.60
CA ASN A 175 -25.51 -0.73 -6.02
C ASN A 175 -26.48 -0.07 -7.02
N LYS A 176 -25.98 0.67 -8.02
CA LYS A 176 -26.80 1.24 -9.11
C LYS A 176 -27.26 0.19 -10.13
N SER A 177 -26.52 -0.92 -10.26
CA SER A 177 -26.90 -2.04 -11.14
C SER A 177 -27.97 -2.97 -10.55
N THR A 178 -28.20 -2.94 -9.23
CA THR A 178 -29.21 -3.77 -8.53
C THR A 178 -30.58 -3.10 -8.35
N GLY A 179 -30.77 -1.85 -8.82
CA GLY A 179 -31.98 -1.06 -8.57
C GLY A 179 -33.18 -1.28 -9.52
N ASN A 180 -33.03 -2.05 -10.60
CA ASN A 180 -34.12 -2.27 -11.57
C ASN A 180 -34.03 -3.67 -12.20
N HIS A 181 -34.68 -4.67 -11.59
CA HIS A 181 -35.55 -5.66 -12.26
C HIS A 181 -35.88 -6.83 -11.32
N GLN A 182 -37.18 -7.04 -11.10
CA GLN A 182 -37.72 -8.31 -10.66
C GLN A 182 -37.71 -9.33 -11.82
N ILE A 183 -37.60 -10.60 -11.42
CA ILE A 183 -37.91 -11.87 -12.11
C ILE A 183 -36.90 -12.45 -13.12
N THR A 184 -36.54 -13.70 -12.80
CA THR A 184 -36.13 -14.86 -13.64
C THR A 184 -34.64 -15.21 -13.69
N THR A 185 -34.36 -16.31 -12.99
CA THR A 185 -33.31 -17.32 -13.05
C THR A 185 -32.19 -17.18 -14.12
N SER A 186 -30.95 -17.26 -13.61
CA SER A 186 -29.72 -17.74 -14.25
C SER A 186 -29.19 -17.01 -15.49
N ARG A 187 -28.27 -16.05 -15.26
CA ARG A 187 -26.94 -16.04 -15.91
C ARG A 187 -25.98 -15.08 -15.21
N GLN A 188 -24.83 -15.63 -14.82
CA GLN A 188 -23.72 -15.00 -14.11
C GLN A 188 -23.18 -13.78 -14.87
N PHE A 189 -22.95 -12.66 -14.18
CA PHE A 189 -22.17 -11.52 -14.68
C PHE A 189 -20.92 -11.33 -13.80
N ILE A 190 -19.78 -11.31 -14.49
CA ILE A 190 -18.42 -11.39 -13.97
C ILE A 190 -17.95 -9.96 -13.60
N SER A 191 -17.76 -9.70 -12.31
CA SER A 191 -16.99 -8.56 -11.80
C SER A 191 -15.51 -8.76 -12.11
N ASP A 192 -14.76 -7.70 -12.45
CA ASP A 192 -13.30 -7.81 -12.56
C ASP A 192 -12.70 -8.38 -11.26
N PRO A 193 -11.92 -9.48 -11.34
CA PRO A 193 -11.57 -10.30 -10.19
C PRO A 193 -10.53 -9.61 -9.31
N LYS A 194 -10.78 -9.58 -7.99
CA LYS A 194 -9.77 -9.27 -6.97
C LYS A 194 -8.53 -10.14 -7.27
N LYS A 195 -7.39 -9.52 -7.61
CA LYS A 195 -6.22 -10.27 -8.07
C LYS A 195 -5.47 -10.87 -6.89
N TYR A 196 -5.86 -12.08 -6.50
CA TYR A 196 -5.22 -12.82 -5.44
C TYR A 196 -3.85 -13.36 -5.86
N THR A 197 -2.87 -13.25 -4.96
CA THR A 197 -1.53 -13.83 -5.12
C THR A 197 -1.52 -15.30 -4.72
N ALA A 198 -0.48 -16.04 -5.10
CA ALA A 198 -0.32 -17.45 -4.68
C ALA A 198 -0.37 -17.63 -3.16
N LYS A 199 0.11 -16.65 -2.39
CA LYS A 199 0.08 -16.67 -0.93
C LYS A 199 -1.35 -16.69 -0.38
N HIS A 200 -2.26 -15.91 -0.99
CA HIS A 200 -3.68 -15.91 -0.61
C HIS A 200 -4.33 -17.28 -0.86
N TYR A 201 -4.11 -17.87 -2.04
CA TYR A 201 -4.64 -19.21 -2.35
C TYR A 201 -4.08 -20.29 -1.42
N VAL A 202 -2.81 -20.18 -1.03
CA VAL A 202 -2.19 -21.10 -0.07
C VAL A 202 -2.76 -20.90 1.33
N LEU A 203 -2.94 -19.66 1.80
CA LEU A 203 -3.57 -19.40 3.09
C LEU A 203 -4.98 -20.01 3.12
N ALA A 204 -5.79 -19.77 2.09
CA ALA A 204 -7.14 -20.35 2.00
C ALA A 204 -7.10 -21.89 2.12
N TYR A 205 -6.22 -22.53 1.36
CA TYR A 205 -6.04 -23.98 1.41
C TYR A 205 -5.60 -24.50 2.79
N LEU A 206 -4.69 -23.80 3.47
CA LEU A 206 -4.20 -24.21 4.79
C LEU A 206 -5.29 -24.07 5.86
N PHE A 207 -6.08 -22.99 5.81
CA PHE A 207 -7.18 -22.79 6.73
C PHE A 207 -8.33 -23.78 6.49
N GLU A 208 -8.66 -24.12 5.25
CA GLU A 208 -9.58 -25.21 4.94
C GLU A 208 -9.11 -26.55 5.54
N CYS A 209 -7.84 -26.91 5.32
CA CYS A 209 -7.29 -28.15 5.86
C CYS A 209 -7.36 -28.18 7.39
N ASN A 210 -7.05 -27.06 8.05
CA ASN A 210 -7.16 -26.95 9.50
C ASN A 210 -8.61 -27.07 10.00
N ALA A 211 -9.53 -26.38 9.34
CA ALA A 211 -10.94 -26.38 9.71
C ALA A 211 -11.59 -27.77 9.52
N SER A 212 -11.20 -28.50 8.47
CA SER A 212 -11.65 -29.87 8.22
C SER A 212 -10.83 -30.96 8.95
N GLY A 213 -9.83 -30.59 9.74
CA GLY A 213 -8.96 -31.55 10.45
C GLY A 213 -8.07 -32.41 9.53
N VAL A 214 -7.86 -31.99 8.28
CA VAL A 214 -7.06 -32.70 7.28
C VAL A 214 -5.58 -32.33 7.41
N ARG A 215 -4.71 -33.33 7.43
CA ARG A 215 -3.25 -33.08 7.45
C ARG A 215 -2.76 -32.52 6.11
N PHE A 216 -1.88 -31.54 6.22
CA PHE A 216 -1.17 -30.96 5.09
C PHE A 216 -0.32 -32.00 4.33
N PRO A 217 -0.34 -32.03 2.99
CA PRO A 217 0.51 -32.90 2.19
C PRO A 217 1.94 -32.35 2.08
N ARG A 218 2.61 -32.15 3.22
CA ARG A 218 3.98 -31.61 3.29
C ARG A 218 4.94 -32.47 2.48
N GLY A 219 5.77 -31.84 1.65
CA GLY A 219 6.78 -32.51 0.82
C GLY A 219 6.24 -33.24 -0.42
N ILE A 220 4.92 -33.32 -0.63
CA ILE A 220 4.33 -34.01 -1.80
C ILE A 220 4.09 -32.99 -2.93
N LYS A 221 5.16 -32.69 -3.67
CA LYS A 221 5.15 -31.70 -4.75
C LYS A 221 4.01 -31.92 -5.76
N SER A 222 3.82 -33.14 -6.25
CA SER A 222 2.79 -33.47 -7.25
C SER A 222 1.36 -33.15 -6.76
N LYS A 223 1.07 -33.40 -5.48
CA LYS A 223 -0.24 -33.12 -4.88
C LYS A 223 -0.47 -31.62 -4.68
N LEU A 224 0.55 -30.88 -4.24
CA LEU A 224 0.50 -29.43 -4.09
C LEU A 224 0.39 -28.70 -5.44
N GLU A 225 1.09 -29.19 -6.47
CA GLU A 225 0.97 -28.62 -7.81
C GLU A 225 -0.40 -28.90 -8.43
N SER A 226 -0.97 -30.09 -8.19
CA SER A 226 -2.34 -30.43 -8.60
C SER A 226 -3.36 -29.50 -7.95
N GLU A 227 -3.29 -29.30 -6.63
CA GLU A 227 -4.18 -28.38 -5.91
C GLU A 227 -4.02 -26.93 -6.40
N GLY A 228 -2.77 -26.49 -6.60
CA GLY A 228 -2.48 -25.16 -7.14
C GLY A 228 -3.05 -24.93 -8.54
N ASN A 229 -2.98 -25.95 -9.42
CA ASN A 229 -3.60 -25.90 -10.74
C ASN A 229 -5.13 -25.83 -10.65
N GLN A 230 -5.75 -26.54 -9.71
CA GLN A 230 -7.19 -26.48 -9.47
C GLN A 230 -7.63 -25.09 -8.99
N ARG A 231 -6.91 -24.50 -8.05
CA ARG A 231 -7.29 -23.23 -7.41
C ARG A 231 -6.95 -21.99 -8.24
N MET A 232 -5.75 -21.99 -8.83
CA MET A 232 -5.21 -20.79 -9.49
C MET A 232 -5.34 -20.85 -11.02
N GLY A 233 -5.66 -22.03 -11.56
CA GLY A 233 -5.70 -22.33 -12.99
C GLY A 233 -4.45 -23.09 -13.48
N ALA A 234 -4.60 -23.74 -14.63
CA ALA A 234 -3.57 -24.60 -15.23
C ALA A 234 -2.22 -23.89 -15.41
N GLY A 235 -1.13 -24.62 -15.15
CA GLY A 235 0.24 -24.11 -15.25
C GLY A 235 0.74 -23.31 -14.04
N LYS A 236 -0.07 -23.13 -13.00
CA LYS A 236 0.29 -22.35 -11.80
C LYS A 236 0.63 -23.20 -10.57
N GLY A 237 0.54 -24.52 -10.66
CA GLY A 237 0.85 -25.47 -9.59
C GLY A 237 2.21 -25.25 -8.93
N ASN A 238 3.29 -25.09 -9.72
CA ASN A 238 4.63 -24.87 -9.17
C ASN A 238 4.74 -23.57 -8.35
N ARG A 239 3.97 -22.53 -8.72
CA ARG A 239 3.92 -21.27 -7.96
C ARG A 239 3.22 -21.46 -6.61
N PHE A 240 2.13 -22.24 -6.59
CA PHE A 240 1.44 -22.63 -5.36
C PHE A 240 2.34 -23.46 -4.45
N TYR A 241 3.03 -24.47 -4.99
CA TYR A 241 3.99 -25.30 -4.25
C TYR A 241 5.10 -24.48 -3.57
N LYS A 242 5.70 -23.52 -4.29
CA LYS A 242 6.73 -22.65 -3.72
C LYS A 242 6.19 -21.77 -2.58
N ALA A 243 5.03 -21.15 -2.78
CA ALA A 243 4.38 -20.33 -1.75
C ALA A 243 3.97 -21.17 -0.53
N PHE A 244 3.56 -22.42 -0.72
CA PHE A 244 3.24 -23.36 0.34
C PHE A 244 4.45 -23.64 1.25
N ASN A 245 5.60 -23.93 0.66
CA ASN A 245 6.82 -24.18 1.43
C ASN A 245 7.32 -22.93 2.16
N GLU A 246 7.11 -21.73 1.59
CA GLU A 246 7.41 -20.47 2.25
C GLU A 246 6.51 -20.27 3.48
N ILE A 247 5.19 -20.43 3.31
CA ILE A 247 4.19 -20.14 4.33
C ILE A 247 4.21 -21.14 5.49
N THR A 248 4.51 -22.42 5.22
CA THR A 248 4.53 -23.47 6.25
C THR A 248 5.61 -23.30 7.31
N SER A 249 6.53 -22.34 7.15
CA SER A 249 7.50 -21.92 8.17
C SER A 249 6.95 -20.94 9.20
N PHE A 250 5.77 -20.34 8.96
CA PHE A 250 5.13 -19.38 9.85
C PHE A 250 4.09 -20.05 10.78
N ASP A 251 3.93 -19.48 11.97
CA ASP A 251 2.78 -19.81 12.82
C ASP A 251 1.54 -19.05 12.35
N LEU A 252 0.56 -19.80 11.83
CA LEU A 252 -0.69 -19.27 11.29
C LEU A 252 -1.73 -18.93 12.37
N ASN A 253 -1.45 -19.21 13.64
CA ASN A 253 -2.29 -18.76 14.77
C ASN A 253 -1.91 -17.35 15.25
N VAL A 254 -0.95 -16.70 14.61
CA VAL A 254 -0.48 -15.36 14.95
C VAL A 254 -0.90 -14.39 13.84
N GLU A 255 -1.80 -13.45 14.16
CA GLU A 255 -2.38 -12.51 13.19
C GLU A 255 -1.31 -11.68 12.44
N SER A 256 -0.24 -11.26 13.12
CA SER A 256 0.85 -10.50 12.48
C SER A 256 1.53 -11.28 11.36
N ASN A 257 1.67 -12.61 11.49
CA ASN A 257 2.21 -13.46 10.42
C ASN A 257 1.25 -13.51 9.22
N LEU A 258 -0.06 -13.54 9.49
CA LEU A 258 -1.08 -13.54 8.44
C LEU A 258 -1.07 -12.22 7.66
N LYS A 259 -0.88 -11.09 8.34
CA LYS A 259 -0.67 -9.78 7.70
C LYS A 259 0.61 -9.72 6.87
N ILE A 260 1.72 -10.31 7.35
CA ILE A 260 2.98 -10.40 6.57
C ILE A 260 2.78 -11.21 5.29
N ILE A 261 2.00 -12.29 5.35
CA ILE A 261 1.81 -13.21 4.21
C ILE A 261 0.76 -12.71 3.22
N GLY A 262 -0.39 -12.26 3.71
CA GLY A 262 -1.59 -11.93 2.93
C GLY A 262 -2.00 -10.45 2.97
N GLY A 263 -1.21 -9.57 3.59
CA GLY A 263 -1.57 -8.17 3.78
C GLY A 263 -2.78 -7.97 4.70
N ASP A 264 -3.27 -6.74 4.82
CA ASP A 264 -4.38 -6.42 5.74
C ASP A 264 -5.72 -7.06 5.36
N HIS A 265 -5.85 -7.56 4.13
CA HIS A 265 -7.04 -8.23 3.62
C HIS A 265 -6.91 -9.77 3.61
N TRP A 266 -5.97 -10.32 4.39
CA TRP A 266 -5.70 -11.76 4.43
C TRP A 266 -6.95 -12.58 4.77
N ARG A 267 -7.78 -12.11 5.72
CA ARG A 267 -8.99 -12.82 6.16
C ARG A 267 -10.02 -12.89 5.05
N GLU A 268 -10.34 -11.75 4.44
CA GLU A 268 -11.30 -11.68 3.34
C GLU A 268 -10.86 -12.55 2.15
N ALA A 269 -9.56 -12.53 1.85
CA ALA A 269 -8.99 -13.36 0.80
C ALA A 269 -9.14 -14.87 1.09
N ILE A 270 -8.93 -15.30 2.33
CA ILE A 270 -9.13 -16.70 2.74
C ILE A 270 -10.58 -17.12 2.54
N ILE A 271 -11.54 -16.33 3.03
CA ILE A 271 -12.97 -16.64 2.93
C ILE A 271 -13.40 -16.72 1.47
N GLN A 272 -13.03 -15.74 0.64
CA GLN A 272 -13.44 -15.72 -0.78
C GLN A 272 -12.79 -16.83 -1.62
N LEU A 273 -11.59 -17.28 -1.26
CA LEU A 273 -10.87 -18.33 -1.96
C LEU A 273 -11.16 -19.72 -1.41
N SER A 274 -11.89 -19.82 -0.30
CA SER A 274 -12.23 -21.08 0.33
C SER A 274 -13.28 -21.84 -0.49
N LYS A 275 -13.13 -23.17 -0.57
CA LYS A 275 -14.17 -24.08 -1.08
C LYS A 275 -15.33 -24.21 -0.09
N ASP A 276 -15.06 -23.99 1.19
CA ASP A 276 -16.04 -24.01 2.28
C ASP A 276 -15.83 -22.77 3.18
N PRO A 277 -16.38 -21.62 2.78
CA PRO A 277 -16.17 -20.35 3.48
C PRO A 277 -16.75 -20.34 4.90
N GLU A 278 -17.88 -21.00 5.12
CA GLU A 278 -18.58 -21.02 6.41
C GLU A 278 -17.73 -21.76 7.47
N THR A 279 -17.30 -22.98 7.16
CA THR A 279 -16.44 -23.79 8.05
C THR A 279 -15.11 -23.09 8.34
N VAL A 280 -14.54 -22.37 7.37
CA VAL A 280 -13.30 -21.62 7.57
C VAL A 280 -13.49 -20.38 8.43
N GLU A 281 -14.59 -19.64 8.25
CA GLU A 281 -14.91 -18.47 9.06
C GLU A 281 -15.15 -18.87 10.53
N GLU A 282 -15.90 -19.94 10.79
CA GLU A 282 -16.10 -20.49 12.13
C GLU A 282 -14.76 -20.89 12.77
N TYR A 283 -13.89 -21.56 12.00
CA TYR A 283 -12.56 -21.93 12.47
C TYR A 283 -11.73 -20.70 12.84
N LEU A 284 -11.69 -19.67 12.00
CA LEU A 284 -10.95 -18.43 12.27
C LEU A 284 -11.45 -17.76 13.55
N GLN A 285 -12.77 -17.63 13.71
CA GLN A 285 -13.39 -17.08 14.93
C GLN A 285 -13.03 -17.90 16.17
N SER A 286 -13.04 -19.23 16.09
CA SER A 286 -12.68 -20.12 17.20
C SER A 286 -11.22 -19.95 17.65
N LYS A 287 -10.35 -19.45 16.77
CA LYS A 287 -8.94 -19.17 17.05
C LYS A 287 -8.68 -17.74 17.52
N GLY A 288 -9.70 -16.89 17.59
CA GLY A 288 -9.55 -15.46 17.88
C GLY A 288 -8.76 -14.71 16.82
N LEU A 289 -8.72 -15.27 15.61
CA LEU A 289 -8.14 -14.66 14.41
C LEU A 289 -9.18 -13.84 13.69
#